data_AF-K4L4D9-F1
#
_entry.id   AF-K4L4D9-F1
#
_cell.length_a   1.000
_cell.length_b   1.000
_cell.length_c   1.000
_cell.angle_alpha   90.00
_cell.angle_beta   90.00
_cell.angle_gamma   90.00
#
_symmetry.space_group_name_H-M   'P 1'
#
loop_
_entity.id
_entity.type
_entity.pdbx_description
1 polymer ?
#
loop_
_entity_poly.entity_id
_entity_poly.type
_entity_poly.pdbx_seq_one_letter_code
_entity_poly.pdbx_strand_id
1 'polypeptide(L)'
;MNFKQFILSLIVIVLLITGCKIIWNRHLITVNAAAVSPVSDWEYEAVMKRDILCLMLAYPETITGVDKASENEVYVLLKSRKKILYDDKKEKNSWQKSGNPDLQDMMDQLYPLSKITEILPNYYNPGCARVYPLLKEVYGTSKKAILSNLTKVSIGYKYVEFNGNNKAAESLKAVMKELLPLSRQSHKVYAASFPSSGAFNYRLIGGTNRLSSHAYGIAIDLNSNKYDYWRWSTREEGQKRLNAYPQEVSAIFEKYGFIWGGKWGNFDIMHYEYRPEIILKARYFSERPVSGIPWYDGLQSNQEAWEYIWLIEENL
;
A
#
# COMPACT_ATOMS: atom_id res chain seq x y z
N MET A 1 33.21 -50.41 -20.99
CA MET A 1 33.74 -49.26 -20.20
C MET A 1 34.28 -49.82 -18.89
N ASN A 2 35.58 -49.68 -18.63
CA ASN A 2 36.21 -50.35 -17.48
C ASN A 2 35.77 -49.69 -16.16
N PHE A 3 35.64 -50.45 -15.05
CA PHE A 3 35.07 -49.98 -13.78
C PHE A 3 35.75 -48.69 -13.25
N LYS A 4 37.06 -48.53 -13.51
CA LYS A 4 37.81 -47.30 -13.22
C LYS A 4 37.35 -46.08 -14.02
N GLN A 5 36.97 -46.24 -15.29
CA GLN A 5 36.44 -45.15 -16.12
C GLN A 5 35.03 -44.75 -15.66
N PHE A 6 34.21 -45.69 -15.20
CA PHE A 6 32.88 -45.39 -14.65
C PHE A 6 32.96 -44.57 -13.36
N ILE A 7 33.89 -44.93 -12.46
CA ILE A 7 34.13 -44.17 -11.21
C ILE A 7 34.65 -42.77 -11.49
N LEU A 8 35.59 -42.61 -12.43
CA LEU A 8 36.08 -41.27 -12.80
C LEU A 8 34.97 -40.38 -13.35
N SER A 9 34.11 -40.92 -14.22
CA SER A 9 32.97 -40.17 -14.77
C SER A 9 31.96 -39.77 -13.68
N LEU A 10 31.73 -40.62 -12.68
CA LEU A 10 30.81 -40.32 -11.58
C LEU A 10 31.37 -39.20 -10.67
N ILE A 11 32.68 -39.20 -10.40
CA ILE A 11 33.35 -38.17 -9.60
C ILE A 11 33.32 -36.81 -10.34
N VAL A 12 33.54 -36.80 -11.65
CA VAL A 12 33.46 -35.57 -12.47
C VAL A 12 32.03 -35.00 -12.48
N ILE A 13 31.00 -35.85 -12.57
CA ILE A 13 29.59 -35.41 -12.52
C ILE A 13 29.24 -34.86 -11.12
N VAL A 14 29.69 -35.49 -10.03
CA VAL A 14 29.46 -34.98 -8.66
C VAL A 14 30.19 -33.66 -8.41
N LEU A 15 31.40 -33.47 -8.96
CA LEU A 15 32.14 -32.21 -8.88
C LEU A 15 31.50 -31.10 -9.73
N LEU A 16 30.91 -31.43 -10.88
CA LEU A 16 30.16 -30.46 -11.70
C LEU A 16 28.84 -30.03 -11.02
N ILE A 17 28.11 -30.96 -10.39
CA ILE A 17 26.86 -30.65 -9.69
C ILE A 17 27.11 -29.85 -8.39
N THR A 18 28.18 -30.17 -7.65
CA THR A 18 28.58 -29.41 -6.46
C THR A 18 29.19 -28.05 -6.83
N GLY A 19 29.97 -27.97 -7.91
CA GLY A 19 30.46 -26.71 -8.49
C GLY A 19 29.34 -25.78 -8.96
N CYS A 20 28.33 -26.30 -9.68
CA CYS A 20 27.16 -25.52 -10.09
C CYS A 20 26.30 -25.07 -8.89
N LYS A 21 26.16 -25.88 -7.83
CA LYS A 21 25.48 -25.44 -6.60
C LYS A 21 26.26 -24.32 -5.90
N ILE A 22 27.60 -24.38 -5.83
CA ILE A 22 28.41 -23.33 -5.19
C ILE A 22 28.39 -22.04 -6.02
N ILE A 23 28.38 -22.13 -7.35
CA ILE A 23 28.30 -20.97 -8.26
C ILE A 23 26.89 -20.35 -8.21
N TRP A 24 25.82 -21.15 -8.12
CA TRP A 24 24.45 -20.64 -7.97
C TRP A 24 24.21 -20.04 -6.57
N ASN A 25 24.77 -20.65 -5.51
CA ASN A 25 24.66 -20.12 -4.14
C ASN A 25 25.50 -18.85 -3.93
N ARG A 26 26.57 -18.65 -4.72
CA ARG A 26 27.30 -17.38 -4.75
C ARG A 26 26.56 -16.27 -5.51
N HIS A 27 25.68 -16.60 -6.45
CA HIS A 27 24.79 -15.61 -7.08
C HIS A 27 23.56 -15.24 -6.23
N LEU A 28 23.26 -15.99 -5.18
CA LEU A 28 22.15 -15.71 -4.25
C LEU A 28 22.59 -15.16 -2.89
N ILE A 29 23.89 -15.01 -2.64
CA ILE A 29 24.44 -14.40 -1.42
C ILE A 29 25.53 -13.39 -1.81
N THR A 30 25.19 -12.51 -2.75
CA THR A 30 25.73 -11.15 -2.86
C THR A 30 24.69 -10.29 -3.55
N VAL A 31 23.48 -10.22 -2.97
CA VAL A 31 22.86 -8.90 -2.92
C VAL A 31 23.74 -8.16 -1.93
N ASN A 32 24.85 -7.62 -2.44
CA ASN A 32 25.53 -6.56 -1.73
C ASN A 32 24.40 -5.62 -1.31
N ALA A 33 24.40 -5.24 -0.04
CA ALA A 33 24.12 -3.85 0.28
C ALA A 33 25.09 -3.03 -0.57
N ALA A 34 24.82 -2.93 -1.88
CA ALA A 34 25.36 -1.92 -2.73
C ALA A 34 24.94 -0.68 -1.98
N ALA A 35 25.92 0.05 -1.45
CA ALA A 35 25.71 1.35 -0.87
C ALA A 35 24.75 2.06 -1.83
N VAL A 36 23.50 2.23 -1.40
CA VAL A 36 22.52 2.96 -2.19
C VAL A 36 23.17 4.32 -2.32
N SER A 37 23.62 4.65 -3.53
CA SER A 37 24.17 5.96 -3.79
C SER A 37 23.16 6.96 -3.24
N PRO A 38 23.61 7.99 -2.50
CA PRO A 38 22.69 8.96 -1.93
C PRO A 38 21.75 9.43 -3.05
N VAL A 39 20.45 9.39 -2.75
CA VAL A 39 19.40 9.82 -3.69
C VAL A 39 19.80 11.22 -4.16
N SER A 40 19.97 11.39 -5.47
CA SER A 40 20.33 12.70 -6.02
C SER A 40 19.21 13.70 -5.73
N ASP A 41 19.53 14.99 -5.59
CA ASP A 41 18.52 16.03 -5.33
C ASP A 41 17.41 16.00 -6.39
N TRP A 42 17.76 15.75 -7.66
CA TRP A 42 16.80 15.57 -8.74
C TRP A 42 15.88 14.34 -8.54
N GLU A 43 16.41 13.20 -8.14
CA GLU A 43 15.61 11.98 -7.90
C GLU A 43 14.64 12.22 -6.74
N TYR A 44 15.11 12.91 -5.69
CA TYR A 44 14.27 13.32 -4.58
C TYR A 44 13.14 14.24 -5.04
N GLU A 45 13.44 15.31 -5.79
CA GLU A 45 12.44 16.25 -6.29
C GLU A 45 11.41 15.56 -7.20
N ALA A 46 11.85 14.67 -8.08
CA ALA A 46 10.97 13.90 -8.95
C ALA A 46 10.03 12.98 -8.14
N VAL A 47 10.53 12.29 -7.12
CA VAL A 47 9.70 11.47 -6.22
C VAL A 47 8.71 12.33 -5.43
N MET A 48 9.14 13.48 -4.92
CA MET A 48 8.26 14.43 -4.23
C MET A 48 7.12 14.91 -5.12
N LYS A 49 7.42 15.32 -6.36
CA LYS A 49 6.40 15.75 -7.33
C LYS A 49 5.42 14.61 -7.64
N ARG A 50 5.91 13.37 -7.80
CA ARG A 50 5.07 12.16 -7.99
C ARG A 50 4.15 11.89 -6.80
N ASP A 51 4.66 11.98 -5.58
CA ASP A 51 3.89 11.76 -4.36
C ASP A 51 2.78 12.79 -4.20
N ILE A 52 3.10 14.07 -4.40
CA ILE A 52 2.14 15.18 -4.33
C ILE A 52 1.08 15.02 -5.41
N LEU A 53 1.45 14.66 -6.64
CA LEU A 53 0.49 14.37 -7.70
C LEU A 53 -0.48 13.23 -7.31
N CYS A 54 0.03 12.13 -6.77
CA CYS A 54 -0.82 11.03 -6.28
C CYS A 54 -1.76 11.46 -5.16
N LEU A 55 -1.30 12.33 -4.25
CA LEU A 55 -2.15 12.89 -3.20
C LEU A 55 -3.26 13.79 -3.79
N MET A 56 -2.93 14.67 -4.73
CA MET A 56 -3.89 15.56 -5.39
C MET A 56 -4.96 14.78 -6.16
N LEU A 57 -4.55 13.79 -6.96
CA LEU A 57 -5.44 12.88 -7.68
C LEU A 57 -6.30 12.03 -6.72
N ALA A 58 -5.73 11.65 -5.59
CA ALA A 58 -6.45 10.87 -4.58
C ALA A 58 -7.48 11.70 -3.84
N TYR A 59 -7.24 12.99 -3.61
CA TYR A 59 -8.05 13.86 -2.74
C TYR A 59 -8.39 15.21 -3.40
N PRO A 60 -8.98 15.23 -4.60
CA PRO A 60 -9.13 16.45 -5.42
C PRO A 60 -10.03 17.52 -4.78
N GLU A 61 -10.95 17.12 -3.89
CA GLU A 61 -11.83 18.05 -3.18
C GLU A 61 -11.21 18.63 -1.90
N THR A 62 -10.11 18.03 -1.42
CA THR A 62 -9.45 18.40 -0.15
C THR A 62 -8.13 19.11 -0.39
N ILE A 63 -7.32 18.63 -1.32
CA ILE A 63 -6.02 19.20 -1.65
C ILE A 63 -6.19 20.13 -2.84
N THR A 64 -5.82 21.39 -2.66
CA THR A 64 -6.06 22.46 -3.64
C THR A 64 -4.79 23.01 -4.27
N GLY A 65 -3.62 22.60 -3.78
CA GLY A 65 -2.35 23.04 -4.35
C GLY A 65 -1.14 22.62 -3.53
N VAL A 66 0.00 23.22 -3.88
CA VAL A 66 1.28 23.03 -3.23
C VAL A 66 1.97 24.39 -3.06
N ASP A 67 2.81 24.52 -2.05
CA ASP A 67 3.56 25.74 -1.75
C ASP A 67 4.98 25.39 -1.32
N LYS A 68 5.96 26.12 -1.87
CA LYS A 68 7.39 26.01 -1.51
C LYS A 68 7.76 27.22 -0.67
N ALA A 69 7.74 27.05 0.65
CA ALA A 69 8.07 28.13 1.59
C ALA A 69 9.58 28.45 1.60
N SER A 70 10.41 27.44 1.38
CA SER A 70 11.87 27.53 1.22
C SER A 70 12.37 26.34 0.39
N GLU A 71 13.66 26.30 0.04
CA GLU A 71 14.25 25.19 -0.74
C GLU A 71 13.95 23.80 -0.14
N ASN A 72 13.84 23.71 1.19
CA ASN A 72 13.64 22.45 1.91
C ASN A 72 12.24 22.27 2.50
N GLU A 73 11.33 23.23 2.29
CA GLU A 73 10.01 23.21 2.92
C GLU A 73 8.89 23.29 1.89
N VAL A 74 8.42 22.12 1.50
CA VAL A 74 7.29 21.94 0.59
C VAL A 74 6.05 21.52 1.37
N TYR A 75 4.93 22.19 1.11
CA TYR A 75 3.66 21.96 1.77
C TYR A 75 2.56 21.63 0.78
N VAL A 76 1.72 20.66 1.13
CA VAL A 76 0.43 20.45 0.47
C VAL A 76 -0.59 21.42 1.08
N LEU A 77 -1.30 22.16 0.22
CA LEU A 77 -2.33 23.13 0.61
C LEU A 77 -3.70 22.47 0.62
N LEU A 78 -4.43 22.64 1.71
CA LEU A 78 -5.78 22.11 1.86
C LEU A 78 -6.84 23.20 1.63
N LYS A 79 -8.04 22.78 1.22
CA LYS A 79 -9.21 23.65 1.05
C LYS A 79 -9.56 24.46 2.30
N SER A 80 -9.26 23.93 3.49
CA SER A 80 -9.41 24.61 4.78
C SER A 80 -8.35 25.69 5.06
N ARG A 81 -7.45 25.95 4.09
CA ARG A 81 -6.26 26.82 4.18
C ARG A 81 -5.16 26.33 5.10
N LYS A 82 -5.31 25.13 5.67
CA LYS A 82 -4.23 24.45 6.39
C LYS A 82 -3.17 23.97 5.40
N LYS A 83 -1.95 23.86 5.91
CA LYS A 83 -0.79 23.31 5.18
C LYS A 83 -0.32 22.04 5.88
N ILE A 84 0.07 21.04 5.11
CA ILE A 84 0.71 19.82 5.62
C ILE A 84 2.10 19.72 5.00
N LEU A 85 3.13 19.65 5.84
CA LEU A 85 4.52 19.49 5.40
C LEU A 85 4.67 18.17 4.65
N TYR A 86 5.37 18.21 3.51
CA TYR A 86 5.70 17.02 2.75
C TYR A 86 6.72 16.15 3.50
N ASP A 87 7.88 16.71 3.83
CA ASP A 87 9.03 16.00 4.40
C ASP A 87 9.72 16.88 5.45
N ASP A 88 9.93 16.36 6.67
CA ASP A 88 10.66 17.06 7.73
C ASP A 88 12.19 16.87 7.68
N LYS A 89 12.69 16.10 6.70
CA LYS A 89 14.10 15.79 6.43
C LYS A 89 14.83 15.09 7.58
N LYS A 90 14.12 14.60 8.59
CA LYS A 90 14.73 13.90 9.72
C LYS A 90 14.94 12.43 9.38
N GLU A 91 16.10 11.91 9.75
CA GLU A 91 16.32 10.47 9.74
C GLU A 91 15.44 9.81 10.82
N LYS A 92 14.51 8.97 10.37
CA LYS A 92 13.53 8.28 11.23
C LYS A 92 13.68 6.78 11.09
N ASN A 93 13.68 6.08 12.22
CA ASN A 93 13.51 4.62 12.22
C ASN A 93 12.05 4.22 11.93
N SER A 94 11.80 2.93 11.68
CA SER A 94 10.47 2.43 11.32
C SER A 94 9.38 2.73 12.37
N TRP A 95 9.73 2.79 13.66
CA TRP A 95 8.78 3.13 14.72
C TRP A 95 8.38 4.60 14.68
N GLN A 96 9.34 5.50 14.44
CA GLN A 96 9.09 6.93 14.30
C GLN A 96 8.24 7.22 13.05
N LYS A 97 8.57 6.61 11.90
CA LYS A 97 7.76 6.71 10.67
C LYS A 97 6.31 6.24 10.88
N SER A 98 6.08 5.26 11.77
CA SER A 98 4.70 4.88 12.11
C SER A 98 4.05 5.86 13.08
N GLY A 99 4.78 6.29 14.12
CA GLY A 99 4.23 7.05 15.25
C GLY A 99 3.86 8.49 14.91
N ASN A 100 4.71 9.18 14.16
CA ASN A 100 4.53 10.58 13.76
C ASN A 100 5.06 10.83 12.34
N PRO A 101 4.42 10.24 11.31
CA PRO A 101 4.83 10.43 9.92
C PRO A 101 4.54 11.84 9.40
N ASP A 102 5.34 12.27 8.43
CA ASP A 102 4.97 13.27 7.43
C ASP A 102 4.44 12.60 6.14
N LEU A 103 4.17 13.38 5.09
CA LEU A 103 3.62 12.83 3.85
C LEU A 103 4.65 11.98 3.10
N GLN A 104 5.94 12.32 3.15
CA GLN A 104 7.02 11.52 2.58
C GLN A 104 7.04 10.15 3.24
N ASP A 105 7.05 10.07 4.58
CA ASP A 105 7.00 8.79 5.31
C ASP A 105 5.77 7.94 4.94
N MET A 106 4.62 8.59 4.76
CA MET A 106 3.35 7.94 4.39
C MET A 106 3.40 7.32 3.00
N MET A 107 4.11 7.96 2.06
CA MET A 107 4.22 7.56 0.66
C MET A 107 5.48 6.72 0.36
N ASP A 108 6.45 6.66 1.29
CA ASP A 108 7.80 6.11 1.10
C ASP A 108 7.80 4.66 0.57
N GLN A 109 7.00 3.79 1.18
CA GLN A 109 6.98 2.37 0.85
C GLN A 109 6.03 2.06 -0.30
N LEU A 110 6.59 1.59 -1.40
CA LEU A 110 5.84 1.20 -2.59
C LEU A 110 4.92 -0.01 -2.31
N TYR A 111 3.63 0.11 -2.66
CA TYR A 111 2.70 -1.00 -2.51
C TYR A 111 2.82 -1.98 -3.70
N PRO A 112 3.06 -3.28 -3.47
CA PRO A 112 3.14 -4.24 -4.58
C PRO A 112 1.73 -4.51 -5.13
N LEU A 113 1.43 -4.12 -6.37
CA LEU A 113 0.15 -4.47 -7.02
C LEU A 113 0.11 -5.93 -7.51
N SER A 114 1.28 -6.52 -7.80
CA SER A 114 1.36 -7.91 -8.20
C SER A 114 0.99 -8.87 -7.05
N LYS A 115 0.67 -10.11 -7.43
CA LYS A 115 0.47 -11.21 -6.48
C LYS A 115 1.74 -11.41 -5.67
N ILE A 116 1.61 -11.54 -4.35
CA ILE A 116 2.73 -11.91 -3.47
C ILE A 116 2.70 -13.41 -3.18
N THR A 117 3.86 -14.04 -3.09
CA THR A 117 4.00 -15.47 -2.73
C THR A 117 4.52 -15.65 -1.31
N GLU A 118 5.04 -14.58 -0.70
CA GLU A 118 5.63 -14.60 0.63
C GLU A 118 5.19 -13.38 1.43
N ILE A 119 5.06 -13.52 2.74
CA ILE A 119 4.84 -12.39 3.64
C ILE A 119 6.05 -11.47 3.57
N LEU A 120 5.81 -10.19 3.24
CA LEU A 120 6.82 -9.15 3.11
C LEU A 120 7.61 -8.95 4.42
N PRO A 121 8.87 -8.49 4.41
CA PRO A 121 9.63 -8.25 5.62
C PRO A 121 8.89 -7.38 6.65
N ASN A 122 9.04 -7.65 7.95
CA ASN A 122 8.27 -7.01 9.03
C ASN A 122 8.36 -5.47 9.08
N TYR A 123 9.43 -4.88 8.54
CA TYR A 123 9.62 -3.43 8.42
C TYR A 123 8.90 -2.82 7.20
N TYR A 124 8.39 -3.64 6.29
CA TYR A 124 7.74 -3.23 5.04
C TYR A 124 6.22 -3.39 5.16
N ASN A 125 5.53 -2.28 5.44
CA ASN A 125 4.09 -2.18 5.66
C ASN A 125 3.54 -1.00 4.83
N PRO A 126 3.53 -1.11 3.48
CA PRO A 126 3.14 -0.01 2.61
C PRO A 126 1.71 0.47 2.91
N GLY A 127 1.57 1.79 3.05
CA GLY A 127 0.31 2.42 3.42
C GLY A 127 -0.10 2.29 4.90
N CYS A 128 0.69 1.67 5.79
CA CYS A 128 0.36 1.66 7.22
C CYS A 128 0.64 2.99 7.95
N ALA A 129 1.62 3.77 7.48
CA ALA A 129 1.83 5.13 7.97
C ALA A 129 0.64 6.01 7.57
N ARG A 130 0.20 6.89 8.48
CA ARG A 130 -1.00 7.73 8.32
C ARG A 130 -0.75 9.11 8.88
N VAL A 131 -0.89 10.13 8.03
CA VAL A 131 -0.90 11.53 8.45
C VAL A 131 -2.32 11.89 8.90
N TYR A 132 -2.57 11.82 10.22
CA TYR A 132 -3.89 12.07 10.80
C TYR A 132 -4.47 13.46 10.51
N PRO A 133 -3.68 14.56 10.43
CA PRO A 133 -4.18 15.83 9.96
C PRO A 133 -4.86 15.74 8.58
N LEU A 134 -4.28 15.00 7.63
CA LEU A 134 -4.88 14.78 6.30
C LEU A 134 -6.17 13.97 6.41
N LEU A 135 -6.14 12.81 7.09
CA LEU A 135 -7.33 11.95 7.21
C LEU A 135 -8.51 12.66 7.89
N LYS A 136 -8.24 13.55 8.85
CA LYS A 136 -9.28 14.36 9.51
C LYS A 136 -9.94 15.34 8.54
N GLU A 137 -9.17 15.95 7.64
CA GLU A 137 -9.67 16.90 6.65
C GLU A 137 -10.48 16.19 5.55
N VAL A 138 -10.04 14.98 5.14
CA VAL A 138 -10.74 14.20 4.11
C VAL A 138 -12.00 13.52 4.68
N TYR A 139 -11.90 12.80 5.80
CA TYR A 139 -12.93 11.86 6.26
C TYR A 139 -13.72 12.32 7.49
N GLY A 140 -13.23 13.33 8.22
CA GLY A 140 -13.94 13.95 9.33
C GLY A 140 -13.04 14.20 10.56
N THR A 141 -13.20 15.37 11.17
CA THR A 141 -12.35 15.85 12.27
C THR A 141 -12.74 15.31 13.65
N SER A 142 -13.94 14.75 13.79
CA SER A 142 -14.51 14.24 15.04
C SER A 142 -15.43 13.05 14.79
N LYS A 143 -15.77 12.28 15.85
CA LYS A 143 -16.77 11.19 15.77
C LYS A 143 -18.08 11.65 15.11
N LYS A 144 -18.59 12.82 15.50
CA LYS A 144 -19.83 13.38 14.95
C LYS A 144 -19.72 13.66 13.46
N ALA A 145 -18.61 14.30 13.04
CA ALA A 145 -18.36 14.61 11.64
C ALA A 145 -18.19 13.34 10.79
N ILE A 146 -17.52 12.32 11.33
CA ILE A 146 -17.36 11.04 10.63
C ILE A 146 -18.72 10.36 10.47
N LEU A 147 -19.53 10.27 11.54
CA LEU A 147 -20.86 9.67 11.48
C LEU A 147 -21.77 10.36 10.45
N SER A 148 -21.70 11.68 10.30
CA SER A 148 -22.48 12.40 9.29
C SER A 148 -22.02 12.14 7.86
N ASN A 149 -20.77 11.68 7.67
CA ASN A 149 -20.22 11.34 6.36
C ASN A 149 -20.47 9.88 5.99
N LEU A 150 -20.97 9.03 6.91
CA LEU A 150 -21.20 7.62 6.62
C LEU A 150 -22.48 7.42 5.79
N THR A 151 -22.41 6.48 4.85
CA THR A 151 -23.53 5.99 4.07
C THR A 151 -23.58 4.47 4.10
N LYS A 152 -24.75 3.91 3.79
CA LYS A 152 -24.95 2.45 3.77
C LYS A 152 -24.48 1.87 2.44
N VAL A 153 -23.63 0.85 2.52
CA VAL A 153 -23.18 0.05 1.38
C VAL A 153 -23.69 -1.38 1.55
N SER A 154 -24.37 -1.91 0.53
CA SER A 154 -24.78 -3.32 0.53
C SER A 154 -23.58 -4.21 0.24
N ILE A 155 -23.36 -5.21 1.10
CA ILE A 155 -22.35 -6.25 0.91
C ILE A 155 -22.98 -7.62 0.61
N GLY A 156 -24.19 -7.60 0.04
CA GLY A 156 -24.93 -8.79 -0.39
C GLY A 156 -25.96 -9.28 0.63
N TYR A 157 -25.54 -9.59 1.85
CA TYR A 157 -26.40 -10.17 2.91
C TYR A 157 -26.72 -9.19 4.05
N LYS A 158 -26.03 -8.05 4.11
CA LYS A 158 -26.30 -6.95 5.04
C LYS A 158 -25.82 -5.63 4.44
N TYR A 159 -26.15 -4.53 5.11
CA TYR A 159 -25.54 -3.23 4.87
C TYR A 159 -24.44 -2.97 5.90
N VAL A 160 -23.38 -2.29 5.47
CA VAL A 160 -22.35 -1.74 6.35
C VAL A 160 -22.28 -0.22 6.18
N GLU A 161 -21.82 0.48 7.20
CA GLU A 161 -21.58 1.92 7.13
C GLU A 161 -20.16 2.19 6.63
N PHE A 162 -20.03 3.07 5.64
CA PHE A 162 -18.77 3.44 5.00
C PHE A 162 -18.77 4.93 4.64
N ASN A 163 -17.60 5.57 4.62
CA ASN A 163 -17.49 7.02 4.40
C ASN A 163 -17.84 7.38 2.95
N GLY A 164 -18.73 8.35 2.75
CA GLY A 164 -19.09 8.86 1.42
C GLY A 164 -18.09 9.87 0.85
N ASN A 165 -17.24 10.45 1.69
CA ASN A 165 -16.24 11.40 1.20
C ASN A 165 -15.19 10.69 0.35
N ASN A 166 -14.70 11.43 -0.66
CA ASN A 166 -13.62 10.98 -1.52
C ASN A 166 -13.88 9.62 -2.21
N LYS A 167 -15.14 9.35 -2.56
CA LYS A 167 -15.60 8.15 -3.27
C LYS A 167 -15.33 6.82 -2.53
N ALA A 168 -15.10 6.84 -1.21
CA ALA A 168 -14.72 5.63 -0.48
C ALA A 168 -15.89 4.61 -0.46
N ALA A 169 -17.12 5.04 -0.19
CA ALA A 169 -18.31 4.18 -0.23
C ALA A 169 -18.65 3.72 -1.65
N GLU A 170 -18.48 4.58 -2.65
CA GLU A 170 -18.64 4.27 -4.07
C GLU A 170 -17.65 3.17 -4.50
N SER A 171 -16.42 3.28 -4.03
CA SER A 171 -15.38 2.29 -4.29
C SER A 171 -15.71 0.95 -3.65
N LEU A 172 -16.20 0.93 -2.40
CA LEU A 172 -16.67 -0.31 -1.78
C LEU A 172 -17.88 -0.91 -2.54
N LYS A 173 -18.83 -0.08 -2.98
CA LYS A 173 -19.96 -0.55 -3.81
C LYS A 173 -19.45 -1.22 -5.10
N ALA A 174 -18.44 -0.64 -5.75
CA ALA A 174 -17.86 -1.18 -6.97
C ALA A 174 -17.10 -2.51 -6.72
N VAL A 175 -16.37 -2.62 -5.62
CA VAL A 175 -15.79 -3.88 -5.15
C VAL A 175 -16.86 -4.95 -5.01
N MET A 176 -17.95 -4.66 -4.28
CA MET A 176 -19.01 -5.65 -4.06
C MET A 176 -19.73 -6.06 -5.34
N LYS A 177 -19.86 -5.13 -6.30
CA LYS A 177 -20.45 -5.42 -7.62
C LYS A 177 -19.66 -6.49 -8.39
N GLU A 178 -18.34 -6.51 -8.27
CA GLU A 178 -17.48 -7.54 -8.89
C GLU A 178 -17.33 -8.79 -8.02
N LEU A 179 -17.17 -8.60 -6.70
CA LEU A 179 -16.90 -9.69 -5.78
C LEU A 179 -18.10 -10.62 -5.58
N LEU A 180 -19.33 -10.09 -5.54
CA LEU A 180 -20.52 -10.89 -5.27
C LEU A 180 -20.78 -11.97 -6.34
N PRO A 181 -20.80 -11.67 -7.66
CA PRO A 181 -20.92 -12.70 -8.69
C PRO A 181 -19.81 -13.76 -8.60
N LEU A 182 -18.56 -13.34 -8.38
CA LEU A 182 -17.43 -14.26 -8.28
C LEU A 182 -17.55 -15.20 -7.07
N SER A 183 -17.99 -14.67 -5.93
CA SER A 183 -18.19 -15.45 -4.71
C SER A 183 -19.26 -16.53 -4.88
N ARG A 184 -20.28 -16.30 -5.73
CA ARG A 184 -21.30 -17.33 -6.03
C ARG A 184 -20.76 -18.48 -6.87
N GLN A 185 -19.68 -18.23 -7.62
CA GLN A 185 -19.07 -19.21 -8.51
C GLN A 185 -17.88 -19.94 -7.89
N SER A 186 -17.25 -19.36 -6.86
CA SER A 186 -16.06 -19.89 -6.20
C SER A 186 -16.25 -19.99 -4.69
N HIS A 187 -16.32 -21.22 -4.18
CA HIS A 187 -16.38 -21.47 -2.73
C HIS A 187 -15.19 -20.86 -1.99
N LYS A 188 -14.00 -20.87 -2.62
CA LYS A 188 -12.78 -20.27 -2.04
C LYS A 188 -12.93 -18.76 -1.85
N VAL A 189 -13.43 -18.05 -2.87
CA VAL A 189 -13.69 -16.60 -2.80
C VAL A 189 -14.78 -16.30 -1.78
N TYR A 190 -15.86 -17.09 -1.77
CA TYR A 190 -16.92 -16.94 -0.77
C TYR A 190 -16.38 -17.09 0.65
N ALA A 191 -15.64 -18.17 0.93
CA ALA A 191 -15.09 -18.46 2.25
C ALA A 191 -14.06 -17.41 2.71
N ALA A 192 -13.38 -16.73 1.80
CA ALA A 192 -12.48 -15.61 2.14
C ALA A 192 -13.23 -14.29 2.37
N SER A 193 -14.41 -14.12 1.77
CA SER A 193 -15.14 -12.84 1.75
C SER A 193 -16.26 -12.76 2.78
N PHE A 194 -16.91 -13.88 3.09
CA PHE A 194 -18.17 -13.92 3.86
C PHE A 194 -18.19 -14.98 4.97
N PRO A 195 -18.86 -14.69 6.12
CA PRO A 195 -19.41 -13.37 6.47
C PRO A 195 -18.27 -12.36 6.74
N SER A 196 -18.43 -11.12 6.28
CA SER A 196 -17.52 -10.02 6.64
C SER A 196 -17.64 -9.65 8.13
N SER A 197 -16.48 -9.51 8.75
CA SER A 197 -16.29 -9.23 10.18
C SER A 197 -16.67 -7.80 10.57
N GLY A 198 -16.67 -6.84 9.63
CA GLY A 198 -17.25 -5.52 9.83
C GLY A 198 -16.50 -4.38 9.13
N ALA A 199 -17.14 -3.20 9.08
CA ALA A 199 -16.57 -1.98 8.51
C ALA A 199 -16.43 -0.90 9.59
N PHE A 200 -17.30 0.11 9.64
CA PHE A 200 -17.19 1.19 10.61
C PHE A 200 -17.19 0.71 12.07
N ASN A 201 -16.20 1.15 12.83
CA ASN A 201 -16.12 1.00 14.28
C ASN A 201 -15.24 2.12 14.85
N TYR A 202 -15.84 3.06 15.59
CA TYR A 202 -15.12 4.19 16.17
C TYR A 202 -14.25 3.76 17.35
N ARG A 203 -13.00 3.37 17.07
CA ARG A 203 -12.03 2.88 18.05
C ARG A 203 -10.60 3.33 17.77
N LEU A 204 -9.77 3.25 18.81
CA LEU A 204 -8.32 3.37 18.68
C LEU A 204 -7.70 2.05 18.20
N ILE A 205 -6.50 2.13 17.63
CA ILE A 205 -5.66 0.95 17.36
C ILE A 205 -5.09 0.47 18.70
N GLY A 206 -5.22 -0.83 18.98
CA GLY A 206 -4.81 -1.41 20.26
C GLY A 206 -3.34 -1.13 20.59
N GLY A 207 -3.10 -0.58 21.78
CA GLY A 207 -1.77 -0.17 22.25
C GLY A 207 -1.29 1.19 21.70
N THR A 208 -2.20 2.02 21.16
CA THR A 208 -1.86 3.35 20.66
C THR A 208 -2.97 4.36 20.96
N ASN A 209 -2.66 5.66 20.83
CA ASN A 209 -3.64 6.75 20.93
C ASN A 209 -4.16 7.22 19.57
N ARG A 210 -4.07 6.35 18.55
CA ARG A 210 -4.38 6.67 17.16
C ARG A 210 -5.68 6.01 16.72
N LEU A 211 -6.52 6.73 15.98
CA LEU A 211 -7.75 6.16 15.41
C LEU A 211 -7.41 5.07 14.39
N SER A 212 -8.18 3.99 14.42
CA SER A 212 -8.16 2.97 13.38
C SER A 212 -8.81 3.51 12.11
N SER A 213 -8.44 2.98 10.95
CA SER A 213 -9.12 3.23 9.70
C SER A 213 -10.61 2.84 9.70
N HIS A 214 -10.97 1.80 10.47
CA HIS A 214 -12.38 1.49 10.75
C HIS A 214 -13.11 2.66 11.41
N ALA A 215 -12.42 3.48 12.21
CA ALA A 215 -13.04 4.62 12.88
C ALA A 215 -13.37 5.77 11.93
N TYR A 216 -12.75 5.83 10.76
CA TYR A 216 -13.08 6.77 9.68
C TYR A 216 -14.11 6.21 8.70
N GLY A 217 -14.48 4.93 8.82
CA GLY A 217 -15.37 4.27 7.87
C GLY A 217 -14.73 4.02 6.51
N ILE A 218 -13.40 3.84 6.47
CA ILE A 218 -12.63 3.61 5.23
C ILE A 218 -11.98 2.23 5.19
N ALA A 219 -12.34 1.33 6.11
CA ALA A 219 -11.82 -0.03 6.15
C ALA A 219 -12.92 -1.06 6.37
N ILE A 220 -12.67 -2.27 5.87
CA ILE A 220 -13.53 -3.42 6.01
C ILE A 220 -12.68 -4.67 6.26
N ASP A 221 -13.09 -5.46 7.24
CA ASP A 221 -12.57 -6.79 7.48
C ASP A 221 -13.53 -7.81 6.86
N LEU A 222 -13.00 -8.71 6.03
CA LEU A 222 -13.77 -9.80 5.42
C LEU A 222 -13.94 -10.97 6.41
N ASN A 223 -14.02 -12.21 5.93
CA ASN A 223 -14.19 -13.36 6.82
C ASN A 223 -12.90 -13.62 7.59
N SER A 224 -12.95 -13.41 8.91
CA SER A 224 -11.79 -13.55 9.78
C SER A 224 -11.41 -15.01 9.99
N ASN A 225 -10.12 -15.26 10.01
CA ASN A 225 -9.50 -16.51 10.38
C ASN A 225 -8.49 -16.27 11.50
N LYS A 226 -8.31 -17.25 12.39
CA LYS A 226 -7.31 -17.16 13.46
C LYS A 226 -5.88 -16.89 12.94
N TYR A 227 -5.60 -17.27 11.69
CA TYR A 227 -4.32 -17.09 10.99
C TYR A 227 -4.18 -15.79 10.20
N ASP A 228 -5.16 -14.89 10.26
CA ASP A 228 -5.13 -13.66 9.46
C ASP A 228 -4.27 -12.55 10.07
N TYR A 229 -4.00 -12.58 11.38
CA TYR A 229 -3.39 -11.45 12.07
C TYR A 229 -2.10 -11.82 12.80
N TRP A 230 -1.05 -11.04 12.55
CA TRP A 230 0.31 -11.29 13.07
C TRP A 230 0.41 -11.35 14.61
N ARG A 231 -0.49 -10.71 15.36
CA ARG A 231 -0.45 -10.80 16.84
C ARG A 231 -1.06 -12.09 17.38
N TRP A 232 -1.85 -12.79 16.58
CA TRP A 232 -2.55 -14.01 17.00
C TRP A 232 -1.95 -15.27 16.39
N SER A 233 -0.97 -15.12 15.49
CA SER A 233 -0.43 -16.21 14.70
C SER A 233 1.05 -16.05 14.41
N THR A 234 1.72 -17.20 14.28
CA THR A 234 3.10 -17.23 13.82
C THR A 234 3.20 -16.82 12.36
N ARG A 235 4.39 -16.40 11.93
CA ARG A 235 4.67 -16.05 10.54
C ARG A 235 4.49 -17.26 9.60
N GLU A 236 4.80 -18.47 10.05
CA GLU A 236 4.59 -19.69 9.27
C GLU A 236 3.10 -19.97 9.04
N GLU A 237 2.27 -19.81 10.08
CA GLU A 237 0.81 -19.94 9.96
C GLU A 237 0.22 -18.86 9.05
N GLY A 238 0.66 -17.61 9.21
CA GLY A 238 0.32 -16.52 8.30
C GLY A 238 0.70 -16.84 6.85
N GLN A 239 1.88 -17.43 6.61
CA GLN A 239 2.33 -17.80 5.27
C GLN A 239 1.44 -18.90 4.67
N LYS A 240 1.07 -19.91 5.46
CA LYS A 240 0.09 -20.94 5.04
C LYS A 240 -1.25 -20.31 4.70
N ARG A 241 -1.69 -19.33 5.49
CA ARG A 241 -2.92 -18.58 5.25
C ARG A 241 -2.85 -17.75 3.96
N LEU A 242 -1.76 -17.03 3.73
CA LEU A 242 -1.50 -16.26 2.50
C LEU A 242 -1.56 -17.17 1.26
N ASN A 243 -0.89 -18.32 1.30
CA ASN A 243 -0.88 -19.30 0.20
C ASN A 243 -2.28 -19.83 -0.12
N ALA A 244 -3.11 -20.00 0.91
CA ALA A 244 -4.49 -20.43 0.78
C ALA A 244 -5.46 -19.30 0.39
N TYR A 245 -5.09 -18.03 0.53
CA TYR A 245 -5.98 -16.91 0.26
C TYR A 245 -6.20 -16.69 -1.25
N PRO A 246 -7.46 -16.51 -1.72
CA PRO A 246 -7.74 -16.17 -3.11
C PRO A 246 -7.37 -14.70 -3.37
N GLN A 247 -6.13 -14.44 -3.82
CA GLN A 247 -5.64 -13.08 -4.08
C GLN A 247 -6.37 -12.37 -5.24
N GLU A 248 -7.25 -13.05 -5.99
CA GLU A 248 -8.21 -12.36 -6.86
C GLU A 248 -9.15 -11.43 -6.07
N VAL A 249 -9.43 -11.74 -4.78
CA VAL A 249 -10.18 -10.84 -3.90
C VAL A 249 -9.40 -9.55 -3.68
N SER A 250 -8.10 -9.65 -3.35
CA SER A 250 -7.29 -8.45 -3.13
C SER A 250 -7.12 -7.64 -4.41
N ALA A 251 -6.98 -8.28 -5.56
CA ALA A 251 -6.90 -7.59 -6.84
C ALA A 251 -8.16 -6.78 -7.17
N ILE A 252 -9.37 -7.28 -6.84
CA ILE A 252 -10.62 -6.52 -6.99
C ILE A 252 -10.60 -5.28 -6.10
N PHE A 253 -10.19 -5.43 -4.83
CA PHE A 253 -10.07 -4.29 -3.91
C PHE A 253 -9.06 -3.24 -4.41
N GLU A 254 -7.89 -3.68 -4.88
CA GLU A 254 -6.83 -2.82 -5.40
C GLU A 254 -7.24 -2.05 -6.65
N LYS A 255 -8.07 -2.65 -7.52
CA LYS A 255 -8.66 -1.95 -8.68
C LYS A 255 -9.43 -0.70 -8.24
N TYR A 256 -10.07 -0.76 -7.08
CA TYR A 256 -10.93 0.28 -6.53
C TYR A 256 -10.29 1.08 -5.39
N GLY A 257 -8.95 1.17 -5.34
CA GLY A 257 -8.26 2.10 -4.44
C GLY A 257 -8.07 1.59 -3.01
N PHE A 258 -8.29 0.30 -2.75
CA PHE A 258 -8.01 -0.31 -1.45
C PHE A 258 -6.65 -0.98 -1.43
N ILE A 259 -5.91 -0.78 -0.33
CA ILE A 259 -4.77 -1.62 0.01
C ILE A 259 -5.23 -2.80 0.86
N TRP A 260 -4.48 -3.91 0.79
CA TRP A 260 -4.75 -5.15 1.49
C TRP A 260 -3.72 -5.41 2.58
N GLY A 261 -4.18 -5.69 3.81
CA GLY A 261 -3.30 -5.96 4.94
C GLY A 261 -2.49 -7.25 4.83
N GLY A 262 -2.85 -8.16 3.91
CA GLY A 262 -2.00 -9.31 3.57
C GLY A 262 -0.67 -8.93 2.91
N LYS A 263 -0.58 -7.72 2.34
CA LYS A 263 0.65 -7.13 1.76
C LYS A 263 1.42 -6.25 2.78
N TRP A 264 1.21 -6.48 4.07
CA TRP A 264 2.03 -5.91 5.14
C TRP A 264 2.94 -6.97 5.75
N GLY A 265 4.13 -6.57 6.15
CA GLY A 265 5.04 -7.50 6.82
C GLY A 265 4.59 -7.92 8.20
N ASN A 266 3.85 -7.05 8.88
CA ASN A 266 2.98 -7.38 10.01
C ASN A 266 1.57 -7.64 9.48
N PHE A 267 1.40 -8.81 8.85
CA PHE A 267 0.23 -9.18 8.06
C PHE A 267 -1.11 -9.05 8.82
N ASP A 268 -2.12 -8.60 8.08
CA ASP A 268 -3.53 -8.53 8.48
C ASP A 268 -4.41 -8.93 7.27
N ILE A 269 -4.49 -10.24 7.00
CA ILE A 269 -5.00 -10.81 5.74
C ILE A 269 -6.51 -10.58 5.55
N MET A 270 -7.27 -10.39 6.62
CA MET A 270 -8.70 -10.10 6.54
C MET A 270 -8.99 -8.64 6.19
N HIS A 271 -8.02 -7.75 6.37
CA HIS A 271 -8.20 -6.31 6.41
C HIS A 271 -7.98 -5.63 5.06
N TYR A 272 -8.90 -4.73 4.70
CA TYR A 272 -8.80 -3.87 3.53
C TYR A 272 -9.09 -2.42 3.93
N GLU A 273 -8.29 -1.49 3.42
CA GLU A 273 -8.44 -0.06 3.72
C GLU A 273 -8.34 0.77 2.44
N TYR A 274 -9.29 1.69 2.26
CA TYR A 274 -9.32 2.61 1.13
C TYR A 274 -8.20 3.66 1.28
N ARG A 275 -7.18 3.54 0.43
CA ARG A 275 -5.96 4.36 0.37
C ARG A 275 -5.60 4.63 -1.11
N PRO A 276 -6.44 5.41 -1.82
CA PRO A 276 -6.28 5.62 -3.25
C PRO A 276 -4.94 6.23 -3.63
N GLU A 277 -4.35 7.08 -2.79
CA GLU A 277 -3.03 7.69 -3.00
C GLU A 277 -1.90 6.66 -3.08
N ILE A 278 -1.98 5.60 -2.27
CA ILE A 278 -0.99 4.52 -2.25
C ILE A 278 -1.14 3.66 -3.51
N ILE A 279 -2.39 3.39 -3.92
CA ILE A 279 -2.69 2.63 -5.15
C ILE A 279 -2.28 3.41 -6.40
N LEU A 280 -2.50 4.73 -6.44
CA LEU A 280 -2.10 5.59 -7.56
C LEU A 280 -0.58 5.60 -7.71
N LYS A 281 0.17 5.76 -6.61
CA LYS A 281 1.64 5.70 -6.64
C LYS A 281 2.12 4.34 -7.16
N ALA A 282 1.55 3.25 -6.64
CA ALA A 282 1.92 1.92 -7.08
C ALA A 282 1.59 1.64 -8.56
N ARG A 283 0.55 2.27 -9.11
CA ARG A 283 0.10 2.07 -10.50
C ARG A 283 0.90 2.87 -11.51
N TYR A 284 1.25 4.11 -11.17
CA TYR A 284 1.90 5.02 -12.12
C TYR A 284 3.40 5.18 -11.88
N PHE A 285 3.86 4.98 -10.65
CA PHE A 285 5.22 5.28 -10.23
C PHE A 285 5.85 4.10 -9.47
N SER A 286 5.73 2.89 -10.03
CA SER A 286 6.32 1.68 -9.45
C SER A 286 7.83 1.60 -9.59
N GLU A 287 8.42 2.44 -10.43
CA GLU A 287 9.84 2.50 -10.74
C GLU A 287 10.43 3.86 -10.36
N ARG A 288 11.74 3.86 -10.08
CA ARG A 288 12.47 5.10 -9.81
C ARG A 288 12.42 6.03 -11.02
N PRO A 289 12.38 7.36 -10.81
CA PRO A 289 12.47 8.29 -11.93
C PRO A 289 13.83 8.15 -12.62
N VAL A 290 13.83 8.25 -13.94
CA VAL A 290 15.03 8.13 -14.78
C VAL A 290 15.44 9.52 -15.27
N SER A 291 16.70 9.90 -15.07
CA SER A 291 17.19 11.22 -15.46
C SER A 291 17.01 11.46 -16.98
N GLY A 292 16.55 12.65 -17.35
CA GLY A 292 16.22 13.01 -18.73
C GLY A 292 14.81 12.60 -19.18
N ILE A 293 14.08 11.83 -18.37
CA ILE A 293 12.65 11.54 -18.58
C ILE A 293 11.82 12.45 -17.66
N PRO A 294 10.68 13.00 -18.11
CA PRO A 294 9.79 13.78 -17.25
C PRO A 294 9.38 13.02 -15.99
N TRP A 295 9.31 13.70 -14.84
CA TRP A 295 8.95 13.04 -13.57
C TRP A 295 7.53 12.45 -13.61
N TYR A 296 6.64 12.95 -14.46
CA TYR A 296 5.28 12.45 -14.65
C TYR A 296 5.12 11.42 -15.78
N ASP A 297 6.22 10.84 -16.27
CA ASP A 297 6.16 9.81 -17.31
C ASP A 297 5.19 8.67 -16.97
N GLY A 298 4.44 8.20 -17.98
CA GLY A 298 3.34 7.25 -17.83
C GLY A 298 1.95 7.88 -17.68
N LEU A 299 1.85 9.21 -17.51
CA LEU A 299 0.59 9.95 -17.36
C LEU A 299 0.26 10.90 -18.51
N GLN A 300 1.00 10.85 -19.63
CA GLN A 300 0.85 11.81 -20.74
C GLN A 300 -0.55 11.80 -21.37
N SER A 301 -1.30 10.72 -21.28
CA SER A 301 -2.68 10.62 -21.78
C SER A 301 -3.75 10.85 -20.71
N ASN A 302 -3.38 11.11 -19.46
CA ASN A 302 -4.31 11.30 -18.36
C ASN A 302 -4.66 12.79 -18.21
N GLN A 303 -5.81 13.19 -18.77
CA GLN A 303 -6.25 14.59 -18.78
C GLN A 303 -6.44 15.18 -17.38
N GLU A 304 -6.93 14.40 -16.41
CA GLU A 304 -7.10 14.85 -15.02
C GLU A 304 -5.75 15.10 -14.34
N ALA A 305 -4.73 14.29 -14.65
CA ALA A 305 -3.39 14.48 -14.11
C ALA A 305 -2.69 15.74 -14.64
N TRP A 306 -2.97 16.16 -15.89
CA TRP A 306 -2.30 17.30 -16.51
C TRP A 306 -2.52 18.62 -15.77
N GLU A 307 -3.72 18.87 -15.26
CA GLU A 307 -4.01 20.08 -14.48
C GLU A 307 -3.13 20.15 -13.22
N TYR A 308 -2.98 19.02 -12.52
CA TYR A 308 -2.13 18.95 -11.33
C TYR A 308 -0.65 18.94 -11.63
N ILE A 309 -0.22 18.31 -12.74
CA ILE A 309 1.17 18.35 -13.20
C ILE A 309 1.61 19.80 -13.43
N TRP A 310 0.82 20.58 -14.16
CA TRP A 310 1.14 21.99 -14.40
C TRP A 310 1.13 22.82 -13.11
N LEU A 311 0.14 22.61 -12.24
CA LEU A 311 0.11 23.28 -10.94
C LEU A 311 1.39 22.98 -10.14
N ILE A 312 1.84 21.73 -10.11
CA ILE A 312 3.06 21.33 -9.40
C ILE A 312 4.29 21.99 -10.04
N GLU A 313 4.41 22.01 -11.37
CA GLU A 313 5.55 22.64 -12.06
C GLU A 313 5.62 24.16 -11.84
N GLU A 314 4.46 24.84 -11.78
CA GLU A 314 4.42 26.28 -11.54
C GLU A 314 4.80 26.67 -10.10
N ASN A 315 4.65 25.76 -9.13
CA ASN A 315 4.78 26.07 -7.71
C ASN A 315 6.01 25.42 -7.01
N LEU A 316 6.74 24.49 -7.65
CA LEU A 316 7.87 23.76 -7.07
C LEU A 316 9.17 23.78 -7.88
#